data_AF-A0A4Q9FPH2-F1
#
_entry.id   AF-A0A4Q9FPH2-F1
#
_cell.length_a   1.000
_cell.length_b   1.000
_cell.length_c   1.000
_cell.angle_alpha   90.00
_cell.angle_beta   90.00
_cell.angle_gamma   90.00
#
_symmetry.space_group_name_H-M   'P 1'
#
loop_
_entity.id
_entity.type
_entity.pdbx_description
1 polymer ?
#
loop_
_entity_poly.entity_id
_entity_poly.type
_entity_poly.pdbx_seq_one_letter_code
_entity_poly.pdbx_strand_id
1 'polypeptide(L)'
;MATHLSQKSVPCVEESPIRIKRSSGLVRGKSDKIDAGMIARYAWLHREELEPSKLRDVVFQEMGRLIGLRDQLVRNRAGLIGTLKETQQLLNSPSTDIGCRVLKRSIDYLSKQIRATETRLSELITGEERLNKSFDLLQSIKGIGFVLSCQLIYHTHNFNRFRTWRQFSSYCGLVPFEYSSGTSIHRRKKCHYLGDRKMKSLLSMASISAIQHDQELRLYYKSKVAQGKPKMIALNNVRNKLLSRAFAVIKRGTPYVLLKQYAA
;
A
#
# COMPACT_ATOMS: atom_id res chain seq x y z
N MET A 1 19.52 7.64 -9.31
CA MET A 1 19.94 7.14 -10.65
C MET A 1 19.00 7.63 -11.74
N ALA A 2 17.70 7.32 -11.71
CA ALA A 2 16.75 7.85 -12.71
C ALA A 2 16.72 9.39 -12.77
N THR A 3 16.78 10.07 -11.62
CA THR A 3 16.93 11.53 -11.53
C THR A 3 18.19 12.06 -12.22
N HIS A 4 19.33 11.39 -11.99
CA HIS A 4 20.63 11.72 -12.59
C HIS A 4 20.64 11.49 -14.12
N LEU A 5 20.01 10.41 -14.59
CA LEU A 5 19.89 10.13 -16.03
C LEU A 5 18.97 11.13 -16.73
N SER A 6 17.87 11.52 -16.08
CA SER A 6 16.97 12.56 -16.58
C SER A 6 17.66 13.92 -16.69
N GLN A 7 18.54 14.27 -15.75
CA GLN A 7 19.34 15.51 -15.82
C GLN A 7 20.31 15.53 -17.00
N LYS A 8 20.76 14.35 -17.44
CA LYS A 8 21.64 14.20 -18.60
C LYS A 8 20.88 13.99 -19.92
N SER A 9 19.56 14.15 -19.92
CA SER A 9 18.69 13.91 -21.09
C SER A 9 18.84 12.52 -21.71
N VAL A 10 19.22 11.51 -20.90
CA VAL A 10 19.34 10.13 -21.36
C VAL A 10 18.00 9.42 -21.11
N PRO A 11 17.34 8.88 -22.14
CA PRO A 11 16.11 8.12 -21.95
C PRO A 11 16.39 6.89 -21.10
N CYS A 12 15.55 6.65 -20.10
CA CYS A 12 15.67 5.50 -19.21
C CYS A 12 14.33 4.78 -19.08
N VAL A 13 14.38 3.48 -18.82
CA VAL A 13 13.21 2.65 -18.60
C VAL A 13 13.30 2.02 -17.20
N GLU A 14 12.33 2.31 -16.34
CA GLU A 14 12.16 1.67 -15.04
C GLU A 14 11.30 0.42 -15.23
N GLU A 15 11.94 -0.75 -15.18
CA GLU A 15 11.24 -2.03 -15.29
C GLU A 15 11.32 -2.85 -14.00
N SER A 16 10.32 -3.72 -13.83
CA SER A 16 10.26 -4.60 -12.68
C SER A 16 11.39 -5.64 -12.75
N PRO A 17 12.26 -5.73 -11.72
CA PRO A 17 13.35 -6.71 -11.72
C PRO A 17 12.87 -8.15 -11.86
N ILE A 18 11.65 -8.45 -11.37
CA ILE A 18 11.09 -9.79 -11.49
C ILE A 18 10.64 -10.13 -12.91
N ARG A 19 10.24 -9.11 -13.69
CA ARG A 19 9.87 -9.29 -15.10
C ARG A 19 11.11 -9.68 -15.89
N ILE A 20 12.19 -8.89 -15.73
CA ILE A 20 13.52 -9.15 -16.31
C ILE A 20 14.02 -10.54 -15.91
N LYS A 21 13.94 -10.89 -14.62
CA LYS A 21 14.42 -12.19 -14.14
C LYS A 21 13.62 -13.36 -14.73
N ARG A 22 12.29 -13.23 -14.88
CA ARG A 22 11.43 -14.30 -15.38
C ARG A 22 11.49 -14.49 -16.90
N SER A 23 11.85 -13.46 -17.65
CA SER A 23 12.07 -13.56 -19.10
C SER A 23 13.42 -14.18 -19.47
N SER A 24 14.33 -14.35 -18.51
CA SER A 24 15.73 -14.70 -18.78
C SER A 24 16.00 -16.19 -18.99
N GLY A 25 14.99 -17.05 -18.86
CA GLY A 25 15.14 -18.49 -19.05
C GLY A 25 16.00 -19.16 -17.96
N LEU A 26 16.77 -20.17 -18.35
CA LEU A 26 17.65 -20.91 -17.45
C LEU A 26 18.98 -20.17 -17.28
N VAL A 27 19.26 -19.69 -16.06
CA VAL A 27 20.50 -18.99 -15.71
C VAL A 27 21.28 -19.83 -14.69
N ARG A 28 22.57 -20.08 -14.95
CA ARG A 28 23.49 -20.76 -14.03
C ARG A 28 24.51 -19.76 -13.48
N GLY A 29 24.53 -19.61 -12.15
CA GLY A 29 25.41 -18.65 -11.47
C GLY A 29 24.81 -17.25 -11.31
N LYS A 30 25.41 -16.44 -10.44
CA LYS A 30 25.05 -15.05 -10.18
C LYS A 30 26.32 -14.21 -10.07
N SER A 31 26.48 -13.25 -10.97
CA SER A 31 27.55 -12.25 -10.91
C SER A 31 27.06 -10.95 -11.56
N ASP A 32 27.67 -9.82 -11.20
CA ASP A 32 27.28 -8.51 -11.76
C ASP A 32 27.40 -8.47 -13.29
N LYS A 33 28.38 -9.19 -13.85
CA LYS A 33 28.56 -9.33 -15.30
C LYS A 33 27.39 -10.07 -15.96
N ILE A 34 26.91 -11.16 -15.33
CA ILE A 34 25.76 -11.93 -15.82
C ILE A 34 24.48 -11.09 -15.71
N ASP A 35 24.29 -10.39 -14.59
CA ASP A 35 23.10 -9.55 -14.36
C ASP A 35 23.06 -8.36 -15.33
N ALA A 36 24.20 -7.71 -15.60
CA ALA A 36 24.29 -6.65 -16.61
C ALA A 36 23.96 -7.16 -18.02
N GLY A 37 24.51 -8.32 -18.41
CA GLY A 37 24.20 -8.96 -19.69
C GLY A 37 22.72 -9.35 -19.82
N MET A 38 22.10 -9.81 -18.73
CA MET A 38 20.68 -10.15 -18.65
C MET A 38 19.80 -8.93 -18.87
N ILE A 39 20.09 -7.82 -18.20
CA ILE A 39 19.37 -6.55 -18.35
C ILE A 39 19.51 -6.01 -19.78
N ALA A 40 20.73 -6.02 -20.34
CA ALA A 40 20.98 -5.57 -21.71
C ALA A 40 20.21 -6.42 -22.73
N ARG A 41 20.22 -7.75 -22.58
CA ARG A 41 19.47 -8.67 -23.44
C ARG A 41 17.96 -8.44 -23.35
N TYR A 42 17.43 -8.26 -22.15
CA TYR A 42 16.01 -7.94 -21.95
C TYR A 42 15.63 -6.63 -22.66
N ALA A 43 16.43 -5.58 -22.46
CA ALA A 43 16.20 -4.28 -23.08
C ALA A 43 16.22 -4.37 -24.62
N TRP A 44 17.17 -5.12 -25.19
CA TRP A 44 17.26 -5.33 -26.64
C TRP A 44 16.06 -6.11 -27.21
N LEU A 45 15.64 -7.18 -26.53
CA LEU A 45 14.52 -8.02 -26.97
C LEU A 45 13.18 -7.29 -26.92
N HIS A 46 12.95 -6.49 -25.88
CA HIS A 46 11.69 -5.77 -25.67
C HIS A 46 11.74 -4.31 -26.15
N ARG A 47 12.74 -3.90 -26.93
CA ARG A 47 12.97 -2.48 -27.31
C ARG A 47 11.76 -1.81 -27.99
N GLU A 48 10.91 -2.58 -28.68
CA GLU A 48 9.71 -2.09 -29.35
C GLU A 48 8.50 -1.96 -28.39
N GLU A 49 8.52 -2.71 -27.28
CA GLU A 49 7.49 -2.66 -26.22
C GLU A 49 7.86 -1.70 -25.08
N LEU A 50 9.15 -1.39 -24.92
CA LEU A 50 9.66 -0.57 -23.82
C LEU A 50 9.49 0.91 -24.14
N GLU A 51 8.65 1.57 -23.35
CA GLU A 51 8.49 3.01 -23.41
C GLU A 51 9.41 3.72 -22.40
N PRO A 52 10.03 4.85 -22.77
CA PRO A 52 10.78 5.68 -21.83
C PRO A 52 9.93 6.02 -20.61
N SER A 53 10.47 5.71 -19.43
CA SER A 53 9.79 5.99 -18.18
C SER A 53 9.79 7.47 -17.88
N LYS A 54 8.61 8.00 -17.56
CA LYS A 54 8.48 9.37 -17.08
C LYS A 54 8.98 9.44 -15.65
N LEU A 55 9.86 10.40 -15.38
CA LEU A 55 10.29 10.68 -14.01
C LEU A 55 9.07 11.08 -13.18
N ARG A 56 8.98 10.57 -11.95
CA ARG A 56 7.92 10.97 -11.03
C ARG A 56 8.11 12.43 -10.64
N ASP A 57 7.01 13.15 -10.47
CA ASP A 57 7.07 14.53 -9.98
C ASP A 57 7.81 14.58 -8.64
N VAL A 58 8.49 15.70 -8.39
CA VAL A 58 9.32 15.88 -7.19
C VAL A 58 8.51 15.64 -5.91
N VAL A 59 7.23 16.06 -5.91
CA VAL A 59 6.29 15.83 -4.81
C VAL A 59 6.11 14.33 -4.52
N PHE A 60 5.88 13.49 -5.54
CA PHE A 60 5.74 12.04 -5.36
C PHE A 60 7.05 11.38 -4.91
N GLN A 61 8.21 11.89 -5.35
CA GLN A 61 9.49 11.39 -4.86
C GLN A 61 9.66 11.68 -3.37
N GLU A 62 9.36 12.90 -2.93
CA GLU A 62 9.41 13.28 -1.51
C GLU A 62 8.39 12.49 -0.67
N MET A 63 7.14 12.38 -1.13
CA MET A 63 6.11 11.56 -0.49
C MET A 63 6.57 10.12 -0.31
N GLY A 64 7.17 9.51 -1.34
CA GLY A 64 7.69 8.14 -1.27
C GLY A 64 8.75 7.97 -0.19
N ARG A 65 9.70 8.92 -0.08
CA ARG A 65 10.72 8.92 0.98
C ARG A 65 10.11 9.04 2.37
N LEU A 66 9.15 9.96 2.56
CA LEU A 66 8.50 10.20 3.85
C LEU A 66 7.62 9.02 4.27
N ILE A 67 6.87 8.42 3.34
CA ILE A 67 6.09 7.21 3.59
C ILE A 67 7.00 6.06 4.02
N GLY A 68 8.12 5.87 3.32
CA GLY A 68 9.12 4.84 3.66
C GLY A 68 9.73 5.06 5.05
N LEU A 69 10.14 6.30 5.35
CA LEU A 69 10.68 6.69 6.65
C LEU A 69 9.66 6.46 7.76
N ARG A 70 8.42 6.93 7.58
CA ARG A 70 7.32 6.74 8.54
C ARG A 70 7.07 5.27 8.83
N ASP A 71 7.08 4.42 7.81
CA ASP A 71 6.92 2.98 7.99
C ASP A 71 8.10 2.34 8.75
N GLN A 72 9.33 2.78 8.51
CA GLN A 72 10.49 2.34 9.27
C GLN A 72 10.40 2.77 10.75
N LEU A 73 10.07 4.03 11.02
CA LEU A 73 9.91 4.55 12.38
C LEU A 73 8.82 3.81 13.15
N VAL A 74 7.68 3.53 12.50
CA VAL A 74 6.58 2.75 13.12
C VAL A 74 7.02 1.33 13.44
N ARG A 75 7.77 0.66 12.56
CA ARG A 75 8.31 -0.69 12.82
C ARG A 75 9.30 -0.67 13.99
N ASN A 76 10.22 0.28 14.01
CA ASN A 76 11.22 0.41 15.09
C ASN A 76 10.52 0.66 16.43
N ARG A 77 9.54 1.57 16.46
CA ARG A 77 8.75 1.85 17.66
C ARG A 77 8.00 0.60 18.14
N ALA A 78 7.36 -0.14 17.24
CA ALA A 78 6.66 -1.37 17.59
C ALA A 78 7.61 -2.43 18.16
N GLY A 79 8.82 -2.55 17.61
CA GLY A 79 9.87 -3.42 18.16
C GLY A 79 10.22 -3.04 19.61
N LEU A 80 10.49 -1.76 19.86
CA LEU A 80 10.81 -1.28 21.22
C LEU A 80 9.65 -1.46 22.20
N ILE A 81 8.39 -1.30 21.76
CA ILE A 81 7.21 -1.59 22.59
C ILE A 81 7.17 -3.07 22.97
N GLY A 82 7.46 -3.96 22.03
CA GLY A 82 7.57 -5.40 22.28
C GLY A 82 8.63 -5.72 23.33
N THR A 83 9.85 -5.22 23.12
CA THR A 83 10.97 -5.39 24.07
C THR A 83 10.62 -4.84 25.45
N LEU A 84 10.04 -3.63 25.54
CA LEU A 84 9.62 -3.05 26.82
C LEU A 84 8.63 -3.96 27.55
N LYS A 85 7.64 -4.50 26.83
CA LYS A 85 6.63 -5.40 27.43
C LYS A 85 7.27 -6.67 27.97
N GLU A 86 8.19 -7.28 27.23
CA GLU A 86 8.91 -8.48 27.66
C GLU A 86 9.78 -8.20 28.89
N THR A 87 10.55 -7.11 28.88
CA THR A 87 11.37 -6.72 30.04
C THR A 87 10.51 -6.45 31.28
N GLN A 88 9.36 -5.80 31.12
CA GLN A 88 8.44 -5.54 32.22
C GLN A 88 7.90 -6.82 32.88
N GLN A 89 7.76 -7.91 32.13
CA GLN A 89 7.29 -9.19 32.67
C GLN A 89 8.34 -9.91 33.52
N LEU A 90 9.62 -9.62 33.32
CA LEU A 90 10.74 -10.24 34.05
C LEU A 90 11.10 -9.50 35.34
N LEU A 91 10.55 -8.31 35.57
CA LEU A 91 10.97 -7.41 36.64
C LEU A 91 9.91 -7.28 37.74
N ASN A 92 10.33 -7.35 39.00
CA ASN A 92 9.47 -7.11 40.16
C ASN A 92 9.06 -5.62 40.29
N SER A 93 9.92 -4.69 39.84
CA SER A 93 9.62 -3.25 39.80
C SER A 93 10.05 -2.62 38.47
N PRO A 94 9.23 -2.72 37.41
CA PRO A 94 9.57 -2.21 36.09
C PRO A 94 9.57 -0.68 35.97
N SER A 95 9.00 0.04 36.94
CA SER A 95 8.95 1.51 36.94
C SER A 95 10.29 2.14 37.38
N THR A 96 11.05 1.44 38.22
CA THR A 96 12.34 1.91 38.73
C THR A 96 13.54 1.42 37.92
N ASP A 97 13.31 0.46 37.01
CA ASP A 97 14.34 -0.08 36.12
C ASP A 97 14.84 0.94 35.07
N ILE A 98 16.17 0.98 34.89
CA ILE A 98 16.83 1.90 33.96
C ILE A 98 16.50 1.51 32.51
N GLY A 99 16.50 0.21 32.18
CA GLY A 99 16.21 -0.28 30.83
C GLY A 99 14.82 0.13 30.36
N CYS A 100 13.81 -0.10 31.20
CA CYS A 100 12.43 0.29 30.96
C CYS A 100 12.27 1.81 30.75
N ARG A 101 12.97 2.64 31.54
CA ARG A 101 12.97 4.10 31.35
C ARG A 101 13.59 4.52 30.02
N VAL A 102 14.71 3.93 29.63
CA VAL A 102 15.38 4.22 28.34
C VAL A 102 14.48 3.82 27.17
N LEU A 103 13.90 2.61 27.21
CA LEU A 103 12.98 2.14 26.18
C LEU A 103 11.76 3.06 26.03
N LYS A 104 11.15 3.49 27.13
CA LYS A 104 10.03 4.45 27.12
C LYS A 104 10.41 5.77 26.44
N ARG A 105 11.55 6.37 26.82
CA ARG A 105 12.04 7.61 26.19
C ARG A 105 12.26 7.45 24.69
N SER A 106 12.83 6.33 24.26
CA SER A 106 13.02 6.02 22.83
C SER A 106 11.69 5.86 22.09
N ILE A 107 10.69 5.20 22.70
CA ILE A 107 9.34 5.06 22.14
C ILE A 107 8.67 6.43 21.99
N ASP A 108 8.80 7.31 22.98
CA ASP A 108 8.25 8.66 22.95
C ASP A 108 8.92 9.51 21.87
N TYR A 109 10.25 9.44 21.76
CA TYR A 109 11.00 10.11 20.70
C TYR A 109 10.54 9.66 19.31
N LEU A 110 10.49 8.34 19.07
CA LEU A 110 10.02 7.82 17.79
C LEU A 110 8.57 8.22 17.50
N SER A 111 7.71 8.30 18.52
CA SER A 111 6.34 8.78 18.36
C SER A 111 6.27 10.25 17.92
N LYS A 112 7.15 11.11 18.46
CA LYS A 112 7.27 12.50 18.01
C LYS A 112 7.77 12.58 16.56
N GLN A 113 8.78 11.77 16.19
CA GLN A 113 9.30 11.74 14.82
C GLN A 113 8.27 11.23 13.80
N ILE A 114 7.46 10.23 14.17
CA ILE A 114 6.36 9.75 13.33
C ILE A 114 5.35 10.89 13.09
N ARG A 115 4.94 11.62 14.14
CA ARG A 115 4.01 12.75 14.00
C ARG A 115 4.60 13.85 13.12
N ALA A 116 5.86 14.23 13.32
CA ALA A 116 6.53 15.23 12.47
C ALA A 116 6.56 14.80 11.00
N THR A 117 6.82 13.51 10.73
CA THR A 117 6.79 12.96 9.37
C THR A 117 5.38 12.99 8.77
N GLU A 118 4.36 12.69 9.57
CA GLU A 118 2.95 12.77 9.15
C GLU A 118 2.51 14.21 8.90
N THR A 119 2.94 15.18 9.72
CA THR A 119 2.73 16.62 9.47
C THR A 119 3.36 17.05 8.16
N ARG A 120 4.62 16.67 7.90
CA ARG A 120 5.29 17.01 6.64
C ARG A 120 4.59 16.40 5.42
N LEU A 121 4.08 15.16 5.53
CA LEU A 121 3.26 14.55 4.50
C LEU A 121 1.96 15.34 4.25
N SER A 122 1.33 15.82 5.32
CA SER A 122 0.14 16.68 5.22
C SER A 122 0.45 17.98 4.47
N GLU A 123 1.54 18.66 4.83
CA GLU A 123 1.97 19.91 4.18
C GLU A 123 2.19 19.73 2.68
N LEU A 124 2.84 18.63 2.27
CA LEU A 124 3.04 18.31 0.85
C LEU A 124 1.73 18.13 0.10
N ILE A 125 0.76 17.46 0.73
CA ILE A 125 -0.56 17.23 0.12
C ILE A 125 -1.33 18.54 0.03
N THR A 126 -1.34 19.35 1.09
CA THR A 126 -2.05 20.63 1.12
C THR A 126 -1.42 21.68 0.20
N GLY A 127 -0.10 21.58 -0.03
CA GLY A 127 0.64 22.47 -0.93
C GLY A 127 0.31 22.27 -2.41
N GLU A 128 -0.32 21.15 -2.79
CA GLU A 128 -0.74 20.90 -4.17
C GLU A 128 -2.25 20.70 -4.24
N GLU A 129 -2.96 21.64 -4.87
CA GLU A 129 -4.43 21.70 -4.91
C GLU A 129 -5.07 20.37 -5.39
N ARG A 130 -4.48 19.73 -6.40
CA ARG A 130 -4.97 18.45 -6.95
C ARG A 130 -4.86 17.31 -5.95
N LEU A 131 -3.77 17.26 -5.17
CA LEU A 131 -3.57 16.26 -4.13
C LEU A 131 -4.48 16.53 -2.95
N ASN A 132 -4.60 17.79 -2.53
CA ASN A 132 -5.48 18.18 -1.43
C ASN A 132 -6.94 17.81 -1.70
N LYS A 133 -7.48 18.17 -2.87
CA LYS A 133 -8.83 17.76 -3.28
C LYS A 133 -9.02 16.25 -3.22
N SER A 134 -8.06 15.49 -3.74
CA SER A 134 -8.13 14.03 -3.76
C SER A 134 -8.06 13.45 -2.34
N PHE A 135 -7.25 14.04 -1.48
CA PHE A 135 -7.14 13.66 -0.08
C PHE A 135 -8.45 13.90 0.68
N ASP A 136 -9.09 15.06 0.53
CA ASP A 136 -10.37 15.38 1.18
C ASP A 136 -11.49 14.44 0.72
N LEU A 137 -11.53 14.14 -0.57
CA LEU A 137 -12.47 13.15 -1.13
C LEU A 137 -12.24 11.77 -0.52
N LEU A 138 -11.00 11.35 -0.30
CA LEU A 138 -10.69 10.08 0.36
C LEU A 138 -11.09 10.06 1.84
N GLN A 139 -10.83 11.14 2.58
CA GLN A 139 -11.20 11.28 4.00
C GLN A 139 -12.72 11.21 4.22
N SER A 140 -13.52 11.60 3.23
CA SER A 140 -14.98 11.48 3.32
C SER A 140 -15.49 10.03 3.42
N ILE A 141 -14.68 9.04 3.05
CA ILE A 141 -15.05 7.62 3.11
C ILE A 141 -14.71 7.05 4.49
N LYS A 142 -15.75 6.63 5.23
CA LYS A 142 -15.58 5.93 6.51
C LYS A 142 -14.65 4.72 6.39
N GLY A 143 -13.61 4.70 7.23
CA GLY A 143 -12.56 3.68 7.28
C GLY A 143 -11.31 4.02 6.48
N ILE A 144 -11.35 5.01 5.58
CA ILE A 144 -10.15 5.56 4.93
C ILE A 144 -9.65 6.72 5.79
N GLY A 145 -8.51 6.53 6.46
CA GLY A 145 -7.85 7.56 7.25
C GLY A 145 -6.56 8.07 6.60
N PHE A 146 -5.92 9.04 7.25
CA PHE A 146 -4.69 9.73 6.79
C PHE A 146 -3.69 8.83 6.07
N VAL A 147 -3.20 7.79 6.75
CA VAL A 147 -2.15 6.90 6.22
C VAL A 147 -2.61 6.20 4.95
N LEU A 148 -3.86 5.71 4.90
CA LEU A 148 -4.37 5.05 3.71
C LEU A 148 -4.59 6.05 2.57
N SER A 149 -5.05 7.26 2.85
CA SER A 149 -5.20 8.32 1.85
C SER A 149 -3.85 8.66 1.19
N CYS A 150 -2.80 8.90 1.99
CA CYS A 150 -1.46 9.16 1.48
C CYS A 150 -0.93 8.01 0.63
N GLN A 151 -1.16 6.77 1.06
CA GLN A 151 -0.74 5.57 0.35
C GLN A 151 -1.50 5.37 -0.97
N LEU A 152 -2.82 5.62 -0.98
CA LEU A 152 -3.61 5.57 -2.21
C LEU A 152 -3.13 6.60 -3.22
N ILE A 153 -2.96 7.86 -2.80
CA ILE A 153 -2.46 8.94 -3.65
C ILE A 153 -1.09 8.58 -4.21
N TYR A 154 -0.15 8.15 -3.35
CA TYR A 154 1.20 7.79 -3.77
C TYR A 154 1.23 6.62 -4.76
N HIS A 155 0.63 5.47 -4.41
CA HIS A 155 0.70 4.26 -5.26
C HIS A 155 -0.05 4.41 -6.58
N THR A 156 -1.13 5.20 -6.61
CA THR A 156 -1.93 5.42 -7.81
C THR A 156 -1.47 6.63 -8.62
N HIS A 157 -0.45 7.37 -8.19
CA HIS A 157 -0.04 8.65 -8.78
C HIS A 157 -1.24 9.60 -8.91
N ASN A 158 -1.91 9.81 -7.79
CA ASN A 158 -3.18 10.53 -7.70
C ASN A 158 -4.23 10.00 -8.70
N PHE A 159 -4.45 8.68 -8.69
CA PHE A 159 -5.41 7.96 -9.53
C PHE A 159 -5.16 7.99 -11.05
N ASN A 160 -3.99 8.43 -11.50
CA ASN A 160 -3.62 8.46 -12.92
C ASN A 160 -2.95 7.16 -13.40
N ARG A 161 -2.33 6.38 -12.50
CA ARG A 161 -1.59 5.15 -12.87
C ARG A 161 -2.50 3.98 -13.27
N PHE A 162 -3.70 3.91 -12.69
CA PHE A 162 -4.61 2.78 -12.90
C PHE A 162 -5.92 3.27 -13.49
N ARG A 163 -6.35 2.68 -14.61
CA ARG A 163 -7.62 3.06 -15.28
C ARG A 163 -8.84 2.65 -14.48
N THR A 164 -8.74 1.54 -13.71
CA THR A 164 -9.86 1.02 -12.93
C THR A 164 -9.42 0.57 -11.54
N TRP A 165 -10.34 0.63 -10.59
CA TRP A 165 -10.12 0.09 -9.24
C TRP A 165 -9.80 -1.41 -9.24
N ARG A 166 -10.23 -2.16 -10.27
CA ARG A 166 -9.93 -3.60 -10.42
C ARG A 166 -8.45 -3.84 -10.72
N GLN A 167 -7.84 -3.00 -11.56
CA GLN A 167 -6.40 -3.07 -11.82
C GLN A 167 -5.62 -2.78 -10.52
N PHE A 168 -6.03 -1.75 -9.78
CA PHE A 168 -5.41 -1.44 -8.50
C PHE A 168 -5.63 -2.53 -7.44
N SER A 169 -6.82 -3.13 -7.39
CA SER A 169 -7.12 -4.27 -6.52
C SER A 169 -6.24 -5.48 -6.80
N SER A 170 -5.97 -5.75 -8.09
CA SER A 170 -5.02 -6.78 -8.51
C SER A 170 -3.60 -6.46 -8.03
N TYR A 171 -3.14 -5.22 -8.22
CA TYR A 171 -1.86 -4.73 -7.72
C TYR A 171 -1.72 -4.88 -6.19
N CYS A 172 -2.79 -4.64 -5.43
CA CYS A 172 -2.83 -4.83 -3.99
C CYS A 172 -2.89 -6.31 -3.55
N GLY A 173 -2.95 -7.27 -4.49
CA GLY A 173 -3.09 -8.69 -4.15
C GLY A 173 -4.42 -9.05 -3.48
N LEU A 174 -5.50 -8.37 -3.87
CA LEU A 174 -6.86 -8.63 -3.37
C LEU A 174 -7.67 -9.54 -4.29
N VAL A 175 -7.27 -9.65 -5.55
CA VAL A 175 -7.94 -10.52 -6.53
C VAL A 175 -7.39 -11.95 -6.37
N PRO A 176 -8.25 -12.97 -6.17
CA PRO A 176 -7.83 -14.36 -6.20
C PRO A 176 -7.66 -14.80 -7.66
N PHE A 177 -6.54 -15.47 -7.95
CA PHE A 177 -6.28 -16.05 -9.26
C PHE A 177 -6.62 -17.54 -9.25
N GLU A 178 -7.19 -17.97 -10.36
CA GLU A 178 -7.44 -19.38 -10.62
C GLU A 178 -6.15 -20.06 -11.04
N TYR A 179 -5.95 -21.27 -10.52
CA TYR A 179 -4.85 -22.15 -10.89
C TYR A 179 -5.48 -23.46 -11.37
N SER A 180 -5.98 -23.42 -12.60
CA SER A 180 -6.46 -24.58 -13.33
C SER A 180 -5.50 -24.93 -14.46
N SER A 181 -5.30 -26.23 -14.70
CA SER A 181 -4.57 -26.76 -15.85
C SER A 181 -5.30 -28.01 -16.31
N GLY A 182 -5.71 -28.01 -17.59
CA GLY A 182 -6.61 -29.03 -18.13
C GLY A 182 -7.95 -29.10 -17.39
N THR A 183 -8.62 -30.25 -17.49
CA THR A 183 -9.93 -30.50 -16.86
C THR A 183 -9.83 -31.09 -15.45
N SER A 184 -8.65 -31.53 -15.02
CA SER A 184 -8.46 -32.32 -13.79
C SER A 184 -7.86 -31.55 -12.62
N ILE A 185 -7.18 -30.42 -12.85
CA ILE A 185 -6.55 -29.63 -11.78
C ILE A 185 -7.44 -28.43 -11.43
N HIS A 186 -8.18 -28.54 -10.32
CA HIS A 186 -8.99 -27.44 -9.76
C HIS A 186 -8.46 -27.04 -8.38
N ARG A 187 -7.41 -26.21 -8.33
CA ARG A 187 -6.90 -25.68 -7.05
C ARG A 187 -7.75 -24.52 -6.56
N ARG A 188 -7.87 -24.39 -5.23
CA ARG A 188 -8.52 -23.23 -4.59
C ARG A 188 -7.88 -21.93 -5.09
N LYS A 189 -8.71 -20.96 -5.49
CA LYS A 189 -8.25 -19.64 -5.95
C LYS A 189 -7.49 -18.92 -4.83
N LYS A 190 -6.29 -18.43 -5.11
CA LYS A 190 -5.40 -17.78 -4.13
C LYS A 190 -4.97 -16.41 -4.66
N CYS A 191 -4.77 -15.45 -3.76
CA CYS A 191 -4.15 -14.18 -4.14
C CYS A 191 -2.69 -14.41 -4.51
N HIS A 192 -2.22 -13.76 -5.57
CA HIS A 192 -0.84 -13.89 -6.03
C HIS A 192 0.13 -13.26 -5.01
N TYR A 193 1.30 -13.88 -4.81
CA TYR A 193 2.28 -13.43 -3.80
C TYR A 193 2.98 -12.11 -4.14
N LEU A 194 2.88 -11.68 -5.40
CA LEU A 194 3.45 -10.42 -5.92
C LEU A 194 2.61 -9.19 -5.61
N GLY A 195 1.41 -9.36 -5.05
CA GLY A 195 0.61 -8.20 -4.65
C GLY A 195 1.25 -7.42 -3.52
N ASP A 196 0.97 -6.12 -3.46
CA ASP A 196 1.46 -5.24 -2.40
C ASP A 196 0.85 -5.62 -1.04
N ARG A 197 1.63 -6.34 -0.23
CA ARG A 197 1.21 -6.86 1.08
C ARG A 197 0.93 -5.73 2.07
N LYS A 198 1.64 -4.61 1.96
CA LYS A 198 1.47 -3.46 2.85
C LYS A 198 0.13 -2.80 2.56
N MET A 199 -0.16 -2.52 1.30
CA MET A 199 -1.44 -1.98 0.87
C MET A 199 -2.60 -2.90 1.26
N LYS A 200 -2.44 -4.23 1.10
CA LYS A 200 -3.42 -5.21 1.57
C LYS A 200 -3.67 -5.14 3.07
N SER A 201 -2.62 -4.96 3.87
CA SER A 201 -2.72 -4.81 5.33
C SER A 201 -3.47 -3.54 5.70
N LEU A 202 -3.10 -2.40 5.09
CA LEU A 202 -3.79 -1.12 5.30
C LEU A 202 -5.27 -1.19 4.94
N LEU A 203 -5.60 -1.76 3.78
CA LEU A 203 -6.99 -1.97 3.36
C LEU A 203 -7.75 -2.93 4.29
N SER A 204 -7.07 -3.88 4.92
CA SER A 204 -7.68 -4.75 5.93
C SER A 204 -8.07 -3.96 7.17
N MET A 205 -7.16 -3.15 7.70
CA MET A 205 -7.43 -2.31 8.87
C MET A 205 -8.55 -1.29 8.58
N ALA A 206 -8.49 -0.66 7.40
CA ALA A 206 -9.55 0.24 6.92
C ALA A 206 -10.90 -0.47 6.82
N SER A 207 -10.93 -1.70 6.29
CA SER A 207 -12.17 -2.48 6.18
C SER A 207 -12.76 -2.83 7.53
N ILE A 208 -11.92 -3.19 8.51
CA ILE A 208 -12.38 -3.49 9.88
C ILE A 208 -13.01 -2.24 10.50
N SER A 209 -12.34 -1.09 10.41
CA SER A 209 -12.89 0.18 10.88
C SER A 209 -14.18 0.56 10.14
N ALA A 210 -14.22 0.39 8.82
CA ALA A 210 -15.39 0.70 8.02
C ALA A 210 -16.59 -0.17 8.41
N ILE A 211 -16.41 -1.47 8.66
CA ILE A 211 -17.49 -2.35 9.16
C ILE A 211 -18.04 -1.87 10.52
N GLN A 212 -17.21 -1.23 11.34
CA GLN A 212 -17.63 -0.69 12.63
C GLN A 212 -18.38 0.64 12.50
N HIS A 213 -18.08 1.50 11.54
CA HIS A 213 -18.66 2.86 11.50
C HIS A 213 -19.59 3.13 10.30
N ASP A 214 -19.56 2.31 9.26
CA ASP A 214 -20.38 2.39 8.06
C ASP A 214 -21.42 1.26 8.05
N GLN A 215 -22.70 1.64 8.16
CA GLN A 215 -23.80 0.69 8.23
C GLN A 215 -23.97 -0.12 6.93
N GLU A 216 -23.72 0.48 5.76
CA GLU A 216 -23.84 -0.22 4.47
C GLU A 216 -22.76 -1.30 4.34
N LEU A 217 -21.52 -0.98 4.69
CA LEU A 217 -20.42 -1.95 4.68
C LEU A 217 -20.58 -3.02 5.76
N ARG A 218 -21.12 -2.66 6.93
CA ARG A 218 -21.47 -3.63 7.98
C ARG A 218 -22.51 -4.63 7.49
N LEU A 219 -23.60 -4.16 6.89
CA LEU A 219 -24.65 -5.02 6.35
C LEU A 219 -24.14 -5.85 5.18
N TYR A 220 -23.33 -5.27 4.31
CA TYR A 220 -22.69 -5.99 3.22
C TYR A 220 -21.79 -7.12 3.74
N TYR A 221 -20.97 -6.86 4.76
CA TYR A 221 -20.15 -7.89 5.41
C TYR A 221 -21.01 -9.01 6.02
N LYS A 222 -22.03 -8.65 6.83
CA LYS A 222 -22.94 -9.62 7.46
C LYS A 222 -23.67 -10.48 6.42
N SER A 223 -24.17 -9.87 5.35
CA SER A 223 -24.82 -10.58 4.24
C SER A 223 -23.89 -11.59 3.57
N LYS A 224 -22.61 -11.23 3.34
CA LYS A 224 -21.63 -12.17 2.77
C LYS A 224 -21.33 -13.34 3.71
N VAL A 225 -21.30 -13.11 5.01
CA VAL A 225 -21.13 -14.19 6.02
C VAL A 225 -22.38 -15.08 6.06
N ALA A 226 -23.58 -14.49 6.02
CA ALA A 226 -24.84 -15.23 5.99
C ALA A 226 -24.99 -16.12 4.74
N GLN A 227 -24.37 -15.73 3.62
CA GLN A 227 -24.24 -16.54 2.40
C GLN A 227 -23.24 -17.71 2.53
N GLY A 228 -22.78 -18.04 3.74
CA GLY A 228 -21.82 -19.12 4.00
C GLY A 228 -20.37 -18.79 3.62
N LYS A 229 -20.04 -17.54 3.25
CA LYS A 229 -18.66 -17.20 2.89
C LYS A 229 -17.78 -17.11 4.15
N PRO A 230 -16.55 -17.67 4.12
CA PRO A 230 -15.58 -17.49 5.19
C PRO A 230 -15.34 -16.01 5.53
N LYS A 231 -15.16 -15.70 6.81
CA LYS A 231 -14.98 -14.31 7.31
C LYS A 231 -13.90 -13.54 6.55
N MET A 232 -12.77 -14.19 6.23
CA MET A 232 -11.68 -13.55 5.46
C MET A 232 -12.05 -13.23 4.01
N ILE A 233 -12.91 -14.05 3.38
CA ILE A 233 -13.43 -13.77 2.04
C ILE A 233 -14.45 -12.64 2.12
N ALA A 234 -15.35 -12.64 3.12
CA ALA A 234 -16.27 -11.53 3.36
C ALA A 234 -15.52 -10.20 3.59
N LEU A 235 -14.45 -10.21 4.39
CA LEU A 235 -13.58 -9.05 4.60
C LEU A 235 -12.91 -8.62 3.29
N ASN A 236 -12.46 -9.55 2.45
CA ASN A 236 -11.88 -9.22 1.15
C ASN A 236 -12.88 -8.56 0.18
N ASN A 237 -14.16 -8.93 0.28
CA ASN A 237 -15.23 -8.25 -0.46
C ASN A 237 -15.38 -6.80 0.01
N VAL A 238 -15.28 -6.53 1.31
CA VAL A 238 -15.31 -5.16 1.87
C VAL A 238 -14.09 -4.37 1.40
N ARG A 239 -12.88 -4.94 1.40
CA ARG A 239 -11.66 -4.29 0.85
C ARG A 239 -11.88 -3.80 -0.58
N ASN A 240 -12.42 -4.66 -1.44
CA ASN A 240 -12.72 -4.33 -2.83
C ASN A 240 -13.80 -3.25 -2.95
N LYS A 241 -14.85 -3.32 -2.11
CA LYS A 241 -15.91 -2.29 -2.08
C LYS A 241 -15.35 -0.93 -1.66
N LEU A 242 -14.47 -0.88 -0.67
CA LEU A 242 -13.77 0.35 -0.26
C LEU A 242 -12.93 0.94 -1.39
N LEU A 243 -12.12 0.13 -2.08
CA LEU A 243 -11.36 0.59 -3.25
C LEU A 243 -12.27 1.10 -4.36
N SER A 244 -13.38 0.39 -4.63
CA SER A 244 -14.35 0.83 -5.62
C SER A 244 -14.96 2.18 -5.24
N ARG A 245 -15.25 2.44 -3.95
CA ARG A 245 -15.74 3.73 -3.46
C ARG A 245 -14.67 4.82 -3.62
N ALA A 246 -13.42 4.54 -3.25
CA ALA A 246 -12.30 5.48 -3.38
C ALA A 246 -12.12 5.95 -4.83
N PHE A 247 -12.08 5.03 -5.79
CA PHE A 247 -12.00 5.40 -7.21
C PHE A 247 -13.25 6.14 -7.70
N ALA A 248 -14.44 5.79 -7.19
CA ALA A 248 -15.68 6.45 -7.60
C ALA A 248 -15.78 7.90 -7.11
N VAL A 249 -15.39 8.19 -5.86
CA VAL A 249 -15.41 9.58 -5.34
C VAL A 249 -14.40 10.46 -6.04
N ILE A 250 -13.21 9.93 -6.34
CA ILE A 250 -12.18 10.65 -7.09
C ILE A 250 -12.66 10.94 -8.51
N LYS A 251 -13.21 9.95 -9.20
CA LYS A 251 -13.74 10.14 -10.55
C LYS A 251 -14.90 11.15 -10.60
N ARG A 252 -15.76 11.14 -9.57
CA ARG A 252 -16.92 12.02 -9.48
C ARG A 252 -16.55 13.44 -9.01
N GLY A 253 -15.45 13.59 -8.29
CA GLY A 253 -15.01 14.87 -7.73
C GLY A 253 -15.85 15.38 -6.55
N THR A 254 -16.74 14.55 -5.97
CA THR A 254 -17.59 14.96 -4.85
C THR A 254 -17.50 13.98 -3.67
N PRO A 255 -17.58 14.49 -2.42
CA PRO A 255 -17.45 13.68 -1.21
C PRO A 255 -18.39 12.47 -1.18
N TYR A 256 -18.01 11.44 -0.42
CA TYR A 256 -18.84 10.27 -0.21
C TYR A 256 -20.08 10.63 0.61
N VAL A 257 -21.26 10.29 0.10
CA VAL A 257 -22.55 10.53 0.77
C VAL A 257 -23.06 9.21 1.34
N LEU A 258 -23.44 9.23 2.62
CA LEU A 258 -24.02 8.07 3.30
C LEU A 258 -25.51 7.96 3.03
N LEU A 259 -25.88 7.12 2.06
CA LEU A 259 -27.28 6.94 1.66
C LEU A 259 -28.18 6.41 2.80
N LYS A 260 -27.62 5.63 3.74
CA LYS A 260 -28.37 5.07 4.88
C LYS A 260 -28.48 5.98 6.09
N GLN A 261 -27.96 7.21 6.02
CA GLN A 261 -28.09 8.17 7.12
C GLN A 261 -29.51 8.79 7.19
N TYR A 262 -30.29 8.65 6.11
CA TYR A 262 -31.65 9.19 5.96
C TYR A 262 -32.72 8.09 5.82
N ALA A 263 -32.35 6.82 5.93
CA ALA A 263 -33.32 5.73 5.98
C ALA A 263 -33.79 5.59 7.43
N ALA A 264 -34.87 6.31 7.75
CA ALA A 264 -35.66 6.11 8.97
C ALA A 264 -36.28 4.70 8.98
#